data_AF-A0A916HM98-F1
#
_entry.id   AF-A0A916HM98-F1
#
_cell.length_a   1.000
_cell.length_b   1.000
_cell.length_c   1.000
_cell.angle_alpha   90.00
_cell.angle_beta   90.00
_cell.angle_gamma   90.00
#
_symmetry.space_group_name_H-M   'P 1'
#
loop_
_entity.id
_entity.type
_entity.pdbx_description
1 polymer ?
#
loop_
_entity_poly.entity_id
_entity_poly.type
_entity_poly.pdbx_seq_one_letter_code
_entity_poly.pdbx_strand_id
1 'polypeptide(L)'
;MQSEGRIIAVAVALAAFVIAVVAGLGAGVATDVILFRALVAMVICQAGGMAVGEVFARVRAEHAARYIKDHPIPSVAALAPVEQVIEVGEETVEKSQ
;
A
#
# COMPACT_ATOMS: atom_id res chain seq x y z
N MET A 1 -6.91 4.92 -10.52
CA MET A 1 -6.78 4.17 -9.25
C MET A 1 -5.58 3.26 -9.34
N GLN A 2 -4.42 3.66 -8.80
CA GLN A 2 -3.26 2.78 -8.73
C GLN A 2 -3.50 1.79 -7.58
N SER A 3 -3.69 0.52 -7.91
CA SER A 3 -4.01 -0.53 -6.95
C SER A 3 -2.88 -0.69 -5.94
N GLU A 4 -3.10 -0.30 -4.68
CA GLU A 4 -2.15 -0.40 -3.56
C GLU A 4 -1.54 -1.82 -3.44
N GLY A 5 -2.31 -2.85 -3.79
CA GLY A 5 -1.85 -4.24 -3.81
C GLY A 5 -0.68 -4.49 -4.76
N ARG A 6 -0.54 -3.71 -5.84
CA ARG A 6 0.58 -3.83 -6.78
C ARG A 6 1.90 -3.37 -6.15
N ILE A 7 1.86 -2.33 -5.32
CA ILE A 7 3.06 -1.82 -4.61
C ILE A 7 3.53 -2.86 -3.60
N ILE A 8 2.60 -3.43 -2.81
CA ILE A 8 2.90 -4.46 -1.82
C ILE A 8 3.47 -5.71 -2.51
N ALA A 9 2.87 -6.16 -3.62
CA ALA A 9 3.36 -7.31 -4.38
C ALA A 9 4.79 -7.11 -4.89
N VAL A 10 5.11 -5.92 -5.43
CA VAL A 10 6.47 -5.60 -5.92
C VAL A 10 7.48 -5.56 -4.77
N ALA A 11 7.13 -4.95 -3.63
CA ALA A 11 8.02 -4.90 -2.47
C ALA A 11 8.34 -6.30 -1.93
N VAL A 12 7.32 -7.16 -1.83
CA VAL A 12 7.49 -8.56 -1.39
C VAL A 12 8.34 -9.36 -2.38
N ALA A 13 8.12 -9.21 -3.68
CA ALA A 13 8.89 -9.89 -4.71
C ALA A 13 10.38 -9.46 -4.70
N LEU A 14 10.65 -8.16 -4.51
CA LEU A 14 12.01 -7.64 -4.39
C LEU A 14 12.73 -8.17 -3.14
N ALA A 15 12.06 -8.19 -1.98
CA ALA A 15 12.64 -8.71 -0.76
C ALA A 15 12.99 -10.20 -0.87
N ALA A 16 12.08 -11.00 -1.47
CA ALA A 16 12.32 -12.42 -1.71
C ALA A 16 13.49 -12.66 -2.68
N PHE A 17 13.60 -11.86 -3.74
CA PHE A 17 14.71 -11.92 -4.68
C PHE A 17 16.05 -11.65 -3.97
N VAL A 18 16.13 -10.61 -3.14
CA VAL A 18 17.34 -10.29 -2.37
C VAL A 18 17.74 -11.43 -1.44
N ILE A 19 16.79 -12.00 -0.69
CA ILE A 19 17.05 -13.13 0.21
C ILE A 19 17.57 -14.35 -0.58
N ALA A 20 16.97 -14.66 -1.73
CA ALA A 20 17.39 -15.78 -2.58
C ALA A 20 18.81 -15.60 -3.13
N VAL A 21 19.17 -14.38 -3.55
CA VAL A 21 20.52 -14.05 -4.02
C VAL A 21 21.54 -14.20 -2.90
N VAL A 22 21.26 -13.65 -1.71
CA VAL A 22 22.17 -13.72 -0.55
C VAL A 22 22.35 -15.17 -0.08
N ALA A 23 21.26 -15.94 0.03
CA ALA A 23 21.32 -17.36 0.40
C ALA A 23 22.07 -18.20 -0.65
N GLY A 24 21.91 -17.89 -1.94
CA GLY A 24 22.62 -18.56 -3.04
C GLY A 24 24.13 -18.31 -3.03
N LEU A 25 24.54 -17.05 -2.82
CA LEU A 25 25.95 -16.67 -2.70
C LEU A 25 26.64 -17.36 -1.51
N GLY A 26 25.95 -17.48 -0.37
CA GLY A 26 26.49 -18.16 0.82
C GLY A 26 26.71 -19.67 0.62
N ALA A 27 26.06 -20.29 -0.35
CA ALA A 27 26.17 -21.72 -0.62
C ALA A 27 27.30 -22.11 -1.60
N GLY A 28 28.04 -21.13 -2.17
CA GLY A 28 29.18 -21.39 -3.07
C GLY A 28 28.81 -22.04 -4.41
N VAL A 29 27.55 -21.92 -4.81
CA VAL A 29 27.02 -22.53 -6.05
C VAL A 29 27.37 -21.64 -7.26
N ALA A 30 27.47 -22.23 -8.45
CA ALA A 30 27.67 -21.50 -9.70
C ALA A 30 26.59 -20.41 -9.90
N THR A 31 27.04 -19.22 -10.30
CA THR A 31 26.22 -17.99 -10.42
C THR A 31 24.99 -18.17 -11.30
N ASP A 32 25.13 -18.91 -12.39
CA ASP A 32 24.09 -19.22 -13.36
C ASP A 32 22.92 -20.01 -12.74
N VAL A 33 23.22 -20.96 -11.86
CA VAL A 33 22.20 -21.72 -11.12
C VAL A 33 21.49 -20.83 -10.09
N ILE A 34 22.21 -19.91 -9.47
CA ILE A 34 21.65 -18.95 -8.50
C ILE A 34 20.66 -18.01 -9.19
N LEU A 35 21.04 -17.44 -10.34
CA LEU A 35 20.17 -16.55 -11.11
C LEU A 35 18.86 -17.23 -11.52
N PHE A 36 18.93 -18.48 -11.99
CA PHE A 36 17.73 -19.21 -12.38
C PHE A 36 16.79 -19.45 -11.19
N ARG A 37 17.33 -19.87 -10.04
CA ARG A 37 16.53 -20.08 -8.82
C ARG A 37 15.95 -18.76 -8.29
N ALA A 38 16.69 -17.66 -8.37
CA ALA A 38 16.23 -16.35 -7.96
C ALA A 38 15.06 -15.86 -8.84
N LEU A 39 15.11 -16.08 -10.15
CA LEU A 39 14.01 -15.78 -11.07
C LEU A 39 12.76 -16.61 -10.75
N VAL A 40 12.90 -17.92 -10.54
CA VAL A 40 11.78 -18.79 -10.17
C VAL A 40 11.17 -18.37 -8.83
N ALA A 41 12.00 -18.05 -7.83
CA ALA A 41 11.53 -17.55 -6.54
C ALA A 41 10.79 -16.22 -6.69
N MET A 42 11.28 -15.31 -7.55
CA MET A 42 10.62 -14.03 -7.82
C MET A 42 9.21 -14.23 -8.39
N VAL A 43 9.03 -15.17 -9.33
CA VAL A 43 7.71 -15.48 -9.92
C VAL A 43 6.76 -16.06 -8.86
N ILE A 44 7.24 -16.99 -8.04
CA ILE A 44 6.42 -17.60 -6.98
C ILE A 44 6.02 -16.56 -5.92
N CYS A 45 6.96 -15.71 -5.50
CA CYS A 45 6.69 -14.67 -4.52
C CYS A 45 5.81 -13.55 -5.07
N GLN A 46 5.90 -13.24 -6.38
CA GLN A 46 4.98 -12.31 -7.04
C GLN A 46 3.53 -12.83 -6.97
N ALA A 47 3.31 -14.11 -7.29
CA ALA A 47 1.99 -14.73 -7.19
C ALA A 47 1.48 -14.76 -5.73
N GLY A 48 2.35 -15.09 -4.78
CA GLY A 48 2.04 -15.06 -3.36
C GLY A 48 1.67 -13.64 -2.87
N GLY A 49 2.44 -12.62 -3.25
CA GLY A 49 2.21 -11.23 -2.88
C GLY A 49 0.88 -10.69 -3.43
N MET A 50 0.49 -11.09 -4.64
CA MET A 50 -0.83 -10.76 -5.20
C MET A 50 -1.96 -11.38 -4.39
N ALA A 51 -1.87 -12.67 -4.05
CA ALA A 51 -2.88 -13.35 -3.25
C ALA A 51 -3.06 -12.70 -1.88
N VAL A 52 -1.94 -12.38 -1.20
CA VAL A 52 -1.97 -11.68 0.09
C VAL A 52 -2.57 -10.28 -0.04
N GLY A 53 -2.21 -9.53 -1.08
CA GLY A 53 -2.76 -8.19 -1.32
C GLY A 53 -4.28 -8.19 -1.51
N GLU A 54 -4.82 -9.21 -2.16
CA GLU A 54 -6.27 -9.35 -2.34
C GLU A 54 -7.00 -9.72 -1.05
N VAL A 55 -6.41 -10.60 -0.24
CA VAL A 55 -6.94 -10.89 1.12
C VAL A 55 -6.98 -9.61 1.96
N PHE A 56 -5.91 -8.81 1.96
CA PHE A 56 -5.88 -7.53 2.67
C PHE A 56 -6.91 -6.53 2.16
N ALA A 57 -7.15 -6.47 0.85
CA ALA A 57 -8.18 -5.61 0.28
C ALA A 57 -9.57 -6.00 0.79
N ARG A 58 -9.87 -7.31 0.88
CA ARG A 58 -11.13 -7.82 1.43
C ARG A 58 -11.27 -7.50 2.91
N VAL A 59 -10.23 -7.74 3.71
CA VAL A 59 -10.23 -7.46 5.14
C VAL A 59 -10.43 -5.97 5.42
N ARG A 60 -9.76 -5.08 4.67
CA ARG A 60 -9.97 -3.63 4.79
C ARG A 60 -11.40 -3.22 4.44
N ALA A 61 -11.96 -3.75 3.37
CA ALA A 61 -13.34 -3.47 2.97
C ALA A 61 -14.35 -3.91 4.05
N GLU A 62 -14.13 -5.10 4.63
CA GLU A 62 -14.98 -5.61 5.70
C GLU A 62 -14.86 -4.79 6.98
N HIS A 63 -13.65 -4.42 7.40
CA HIS A 63 -13.46 -3.54 8.56
C HIS A 63 -14.08 -2.15 8.35
N ALA A 64 -13.93 -1.57 7.16
CA ALA A 64 -14.57 -0.30 6.84
C ALA A 64 -16.11 -0.42 6.91
N ALA A 65 -16.68 -1.48 6.34
CA ALA A 65 -18.12 -1.72 6.37
C ALA A 65 -18.65 -1.93 7.80
N ARG A 66 -17.92 -2.71 8.62
CA ARG A 66 -18.25 -2.92 10.05
C ARG A 66 -18.17 -1.61 10.83
N TYR A 67 -17.11 -0.82 10.62
CA TYR A 67 -16.95 0.45 11.31
C TYR A 67 -18.08 1.45 10.98
N ILE A 68 -18.49 1.54 9.72
CA ILE A 68 -19.62 2.39 9.30
C ILE A 68 -20.94 1.92 9.94
N LYS A 69 -21.12 0.60 10.05
CA LYS A 69 -22.31 0.00 10.66
C LYS A 69 -22.38 0.28 12.17
N ASP A 70 -21.25 0.18 12.87
CA ASP A 70 -21.17 0.31 14.32
C ASP A 70 -21.12 1.79 14.77
N HIS A 71 -20.65 2.68 13.89
CA HIS A 71 -20.62 4.12 14.11
C HIS A 71 -21.41 4.87 13.02
N PRO A 72 -22.74 4.82 13.05
CA PRO A 72 -23.55 5.59 12.12
C PRO A 72 -23.33 7.07 12.38
N ILE A 73 -22.56 7.72 11.50
CA ILE A 73 -22.38 9.18 11.54
C ILE A 73 -23.77 9.79 11.28
N PRO A 74 -24.29 10.66 12.15
CA PRO A 74 -25.47 11.44 11.84
C PRO A 74 -25.21 12.16 10.51
N SER A 75 -26.02 11.86 9.50
CA SER A 75 -25.89 12.49 8.18
C SER A 75 -25.83 14.00 8.36
N VAL A 76 -24.87 14.66 7.72
CA VAL A 76 -24.74 16.13 7.71
C VAL A 76 -26.01 16.84 7.20
N ALA A 77 -26.93 16.10 6.55
CA ALA A 77 -28.27 16.60 6.22
C ALA A 77 -29.16 16.88 7.44
N ALA A 78 -28.84 16.30 8.61
CA ALA A 78 -29.55 16.54 9.88
C ALA A 78 -28.95 17.69 10.70
N LEU A 79 -27.79 18.22 10.29
CA LEU A 79 -27.23 19.45 10.85
C LEU A 79 -27.74 20.59 9.98
N ALA A 80 -28.60 21.44 10.56
CA ALA A 80 -28.99 22.71 9.95
C ALA A 80 -27.75 23.45 9.41
N PRO A 81 -27.87 24.24 8.32
CA PRO A 81 -26.72 24.87 7.71
C PRO A 81 -26.05 25.80 8.72
N VAL A 82 -24.92 25.36 9.27
CA VAL A 82 -24.02 26.21 10.02
C VAL A 82 -23.27 27.00 8.96
N GLU A 83 -23.73 28.23 8.75
CA GLU A 83 -23.08 29.25 7.94
C GLU A 83 -21.69 29.52 8.55
N GLN A 84 -20.69 28.75 8.13
CA GLN A 84 -19.30 29.01 8.48
C GLN A 84 -18.84 30.22 7.66
N VAL A 85 -18.94 31.39 8.29
CA VAL A 85 -18.20 32.59 7.92
C VAL A 85 -16.71 32.27 8.10
N ILE A 86 -16.08 31.79 7.03
CA ILE A 86 -14.62 31.75 6.93
C ILE A 86 -14.21 33.18 6.59
N GLU A 87 -13.87 33.97 7.60
CA GLU A 87 -13.04 35.15 7.41
C GLU A 87 -11.70 34.67 6.86
N VAL A 88 -11.55 34.77 5.54
CA VAL A 88 -10.28 34.56 4.85
C VAL A 88 -9.38 35.72 5.25
N GLY A 89 -8.54 35.49 6.25
CA GLY A 89 -7.44 36.39 6.62
C GLY A 89 -6.55 36.60 5.39
N GLU A 90 -6.63 37.81 4.85
CA GLU A 90 -5.79 38.33 3.78
C GLU A 90 -4.35 38.43 4.30
N GLU A 91 -3.53 37.39 4.07
CA GLU A 91 -2.11 37.42 4.38
C GLU A 91 -1.37 38.16 3.26
N THR A 92 -1.14 39.44 3.48
CA THR A 92 -0.35 40.34 2.63
C THR A 92 1.10 39.88 2.59
N VAL A 93 1.49 39.18 1.51
CA VAL A 93 2.89 38.85 1.20
C VAL A 93 3.60 40.12 0.73
N GLU A 94 4.23 40.83 1.66
CA GLU A 94 5.16 41.92 1.39
C GLU A 94 6.47 41.33 0.84
N LYS A 95 6.70 41.52 -0.46
CA LYS A 95 8.01 41.34 -1.09
C LYS A 95 8.97 42.39 -0.53
N SER A 96 10.01 41.97 0.19
CA SER A 96 11.20 42.79 0.37
C SER A 96 12.34 42.24 -0.48
N GLN A 97 12.91 43.16 -1.26
CA GLN A 97 14.14 43.06 -2.05
C GLN A 97 15.36 42.74 -1.19
#